data_AF-A0ABC8TEJ8-F1
#
_entry.id   AF-A0ABC8TEJ8-F1
#
_cell.length_a   1.000
_cell.length_b   1.000
_cell.length_c   1.000
_cell.angle_alpha   90.00
_cell.angle_beta   90.00
_cell.angle_gamma   90.00
#
_symmetry.space_group_name_H-M   'P 1'
#
loop_
_entity.id
_entity.type
_entity.pdbx_description
1 polymer ?
#
loop_
_entity_poly.entity_id
_entity_poly.type
_entity_poly.pdbx_seq_one_letter_code
_entity_poly.pdbx_strand_id
1 'polypeptide(L)'
;MDQCSWSQVVRLSCLLFCLYDNQTYLNIIEKLLLTTSCAGQRRTGGVVTWRSGSVMVVFRGSKYEGPSSRSQPTDGDNKTLFVPDVSSSDNPITHNAGASSILEKSYPVFPGRVESMTEEEVEFNSLLDGLGPRFEDWWGTGVLPVDADLLPKEIPGYKTPFRLLPTGMRSGLTNAEMTNLRKLAKSLPCHFALGRNRNHQGLAAAIIKLWEKSLVVKIAVKRGIQNTNNKLMSEELKKLTGGLLLLRNKYYIVIYRGKDFLPTSVAAALAERQEMTKQIQDVEEKVRGGPSDAVAMDEDGQALAGTLAEFYEAQDRWGREPSAEAHEKMIIEASRAKTARVVKRLEHKLSIALAKKLKAEKLLAKIVGSWVPVGPSDDQETITDEERVMYRSVGLRMKAYLPLGIRGVFDGVIENMHLHWKHRELVKLISKEKELSFVEETGKLLEYESGGILVTIERVSKGYALIYYRGKNYKRPISLRPRNLLTKAKALKRRVALQRYEALSQHISEVEKTIEQTKREIVSCFLSKKNKFLLLN
;
A
#
# COMPACT_ATOMS: atom_id res chain seq x y z
N MET A 1 -43.23 43.11 -0.80
CA MET A 1 -44.46 42.94 0.00
C MET A 1 -44.93 41.53 -0.26
N ASP A 2 -44.42 40.60 0.54
CA ASP A 2 -44.81 39.19 0.52
C ASP A 2 -45.79 38.95 1.66
N GLN A 3 -46.94 38.33 1.36
CA GLN A 3 -47.73 37.61 2.35
C GLN A 3 -48.25 36.30 1.75
N CYS A 4 -47.92 35.22 2.47
CA CYS A 4 -48.70 34.01 2.68
C CYS A 4 -49.12 33.11 1.50
N SER A 5 -48.54 31.90 1.48
CA SER A 5 -49.31 30.65 1.65
C SER A 5 -48.38 29.45 1.84
N TRP A 6 -47.99 29.18 3.09
CA TRP A 6 -47.26 27.99 3.54
C TRP A 6 -48.21 26.92 4.13
N SER A 7 -49.44 26.82 3.60
CA SER A 7 -50.51 26.05 4.26
C SER A 7 -50.65 24.58 3.83
N GLN A 8 -49.82 24.04 2.93
CA GLN A 8 -49.96 22.65 2.48
C GLN A 8 -48.91 21.67 3.03
N VAL A 9 -47.84 22.14 3.67
CA VAL A 9 -46.79 21.26 4.21
C VAL A 9 -47.08 20.78 5.64
N VAL A 10 -47.97 21.46 6.39
CA VAL A 10 -48.29 21.12 7.78
C VAL A 10 -49.35 20.00 7.91
N ARG A 11 -50.05 19.63 6.84
CA ARG A 11 -51.14 18.64 6.90
C ARG A 11 -50.72 17.16 6.81
N LEU A 12 -49.47 16.82 6.49
CA LEU A 12 -49.00 15.42 6.51
C LEU A 12 -48.25 15.03 7.79
N SER A 13 -47.88 15.99 8.63
CA SER A 13 -47.13 15.73 9.87
C SER A 13 -48.04 15.35 11.05
N CYS A 14 -49.34 15.66 10.99
CA CYS A 14 -50.29 15.42 12.08
C CYS A 14 -50.98 14.04 12.06
N LEU A 15 -50.80 13.22 11.03
CA LEU A 15 -51.47 11.91 10.93
C LEU A 15 -50.65 10.71 11.45
N LEU A 16 -49.42 10.95 11.93
CA LEU A 16 -48.58 9.88 12.49
C LEU A 16 -48.31 10.03 13.99
N PHE A 17 -49.10 10.85 14.70
CA PHE A 17 -48.95 11.10 16.14
C PHE A 17 -50.05 10.47 17.02
N CYS A 18 -50.99 9.74 16.43
CA CYS A 18 -52.00 8.99 17.17
C CYS A 18 -51.82 7.50 16.89
N LEU A 19 -51.03 6.82 17.74
CA LEU A 19 -51.25 5.47 18.26
C LEU A 19 -49.97 5.06 19.03
N TYR A 20 -50.15 4.73 20.30
CA TYR A 20 -49.19 4.25 21.33
C TYR A 20 -48.75 5.25 22.41
N ASP A 21 -49.38 5.05 23.58
CA ASP A 21 -49.10 5.59 24.93
C ASP A 21 -47.62 5.56 25.31
N ASN A 22 -47.13 6.66 25.89
CA ASN A 22 -45.71 6.82 26.22
C ASN A 22 -45.43 7.63 27.50
N GLN A 23 -46.18 7.40 28.58
CA GLN A 23 -45.90 8.04 29.86
C GLN A 23 -44.58 7.53 30.52
N THR A 24 -44.15 6.31 30.19
CA THR A 24 -42.95 5.69 30.78
C THR A 24 -41.65 6.06 30.05
N TYR A 25 -41.70 6.37 28.75
CA TYR A 25 -40.53 6.81 27.99
C TYR A 25 -40.16 8.28 28.26
N LEU A 26 -41.16 9.13 28.56
CA LEU A 26 -40.92 10.54 28.89
C LEU A 26 -40.08 10.71 30.14
N ASN A 27 -40.35 9.95 31.21
CA ASN A 27 -39.59 10.05 32.47
C ASN A 27 -38.14 9.56 32.37
N ILE A 28 -37.86 8.62 31.46
CA ILE A 28 -36.49 8.11 31.23
C ILE A 28 -35.70 9.09 30.36
N ILE A 29 -36.34 9.69 29.35
CA ILE A 29 -35.75 10.69 28.47
C ILE A 29 -35.48 12.00 29.23
N GLU A 30 -36.36 12.42 30.15
CA GLU A 30 -36.17 13.63 30.95
C GLU A 30 -34.97 13.52 31.92
N LYS A 31 -34.77 12.36 32.55
CA LYS A 31 -33.60 12.09 33.42
C LYS A 31 -32.28 11.97 32.65
N LEU A 32 -32.30 11.49 31.40
CA LEU A 32 -31.12 11.42 30.50
C LEU A 32 -30.78 12.77 29.85
N LEU A 33 -31.77 13.63 29.62
CA LEU A 33 -31.56 14.99 29.08
C LEU A 33 -31.02 15.97 30.13
N LEU A 34 -31.43 15.85 31.40
CA LEU A 34 -30.95 16.73 32.48
C LEU A 34 -29.48 16.50 32.87
N THR A 35 -28.96 15.28 32.70
CA THR A 35 -27.56 14.96 33.03
C THR A 35 -26.58 15.27 31.89
N THR A 36 -27.05 15.34 30.64
CA THR A 36 -26.20 15.63 29.47
C THR A 36 -26.19 17.10 29.03
N SER A 37 -27.17 17.92 29.45
CA SER A 37 -27.20 19.35 29.12
C SER A 37 -26.23 20.20 29.97
N CYS A 38 -25.97 19.82 31.22
CA CYS A 38 -25.20 20.65 32.16
C CYS A 38 -23.69 20.74 31.82
N ALA A 39 -23.12 19.73 31.15
CA ALA A 39 -21.70 19.71 30.80
C ALA A 39 -21.36 20.49 29.51
N GLY A 40 -22.30 20.60 28.56
CA GLY A 40 -22.09 21.29 27.29
C GLY A 40 -22.31 22.80 27.36
N GLN A 41 -23.19 23.25 28.24
CA GLN A 41 -23.63 24.64 28.30
C GLN A 41 -22.53 25.60 28.83
N ARG A 42 -21.61 25.11 29.67
CA ARG A 42 -20.48 25.90 30.20
C ARG A 42 -19.34 26.15 29.19
N ARG A 43 -19.25 25.38 28.10
CA ARG A 43 -18.13 25.49 27.13
C ARG A 43 -18.46 26.27 25.85
N THR A 44 -19.72 26.37 25.46
CA THR A 44 -20.12 26.95 24.16
C THR A 44 -21.09 28.12 24.25
N GLY A 45 -21.64 28.42 25.44
CA GLY A 45 -22.55 29.56 25.65
C GLY A 45 -23.87 29.46 24.87
N GLY A 46 -24.29 28.26 24.44
CA GLY A 46 -25.53 28.05 23.67
C GLY A 46 -26.01 26.60 23.66
N VAL A 47 -27.23 26.39 23.16
CA VAL A 47 -27.90 25.08 23.08
C VAL A 47 -27.56 24.37 21.77
N VAL A 48 -27.05 23.14 21.84
CA VAL A 48 -26.72 22.37 20.64
C VAL A 48 -28.00 21.82 20.00
N THR A 49 -28.34 22.29 18.80
CA THR A 49 -29.56 21.85 18.08
C THR A 49 -29.28 20.68 17.14
N TRP A 50 -28.03 20.49 16.70
CA TRP A 50 -27.67 19.37 15.84
C TRP A 50 -26.17 19.03 15.91
N ARG A 51 -25.82 17.75 15.71
CA ARG A 51 -24.43 17.29 15.57
C ARG A 51 -24.30 16.21 14.49
N SER A 52 -23.24 16.28 13.69
CA SER A 52 -22.77 15.18 12.84
C SER A 52 -21.25 15.19 12.77
N GLY A 53 -20.63 14.12 13.29
CA GLY A 53 -19.18 14.00 13.35
C GLY A 53 -18.53 15.14 14.15
N SER A 54 -17.58 15.84 13.53
CA SER A 54 -16.87 16.99 14.10
C SER A 54 -17.62 18.32 13.98
N VAL A 55 -18.82 18.32 13.40
CA VAL A 55 -19.62 19.52 13.16
C VAL A 55 -20.79 19.57 14.13
N MET A 56 -20.93 20.71 14.81
CA MET A 56 -21.99 20.99 15.76
C MET A 56 -22.67 22.32 15.40
N VAL A 57 -23.99 22.32 15.39
CA VAL A 57 -24.81 23.53 15.24
C VAL A 57 -25.31 23.94 16.63
N VAL A 58 -24.96 25.14 17.05
CA VAL A 58 -25.29 25.69 18.38
C VAL A 58 -26.19 26.91 18.21
N PHE A 59 -27.37 26.84 18.81
CA PHE A 59 -28.33 27.93 18.91
C PHE A 59 -28.02 28.79 20.14
N ARG A 60 -27.69 30.07 19.94
CA ARG A 60 -27.30 31.02 20.99
C ARG A 60 -28.35 32.09 21.31
N GLY A 61 -29.55 31.98 20.73
CA GLY A 61 -30.63 32.95 20.89
C GLY A 61 -30.45 34.19 20.01
N SER A 62 -31.54 34.91 19.76
CA SER A 62 -31.62 36.07 18.84
C SER A 62 -30.95 37.35 19.35
N LYS A 63 -30.43 37.36 20.58
CA LYS A 63 -29.76 38.52 21.22
C LYS A 63 -28.25 38.31 21.45
N TYR A 64 -27.65 37.34 20.77
CA TYR A 64 -26.22 37.05 20.93
C TYR A 64 -25.36 38.04 20.12
N GLU A 65 -24.64 38.91 20.82
CA GLU A 65 -23.59 39.76 20.23
C GLU A 65 -22.27 38.97 20.21
N GLY A 66 -21.76 38.68 19.01
CA GLY A 66 -20.48 38.01 18.82
C GLY A 66 -19.27 38.94 19.10
N PRO A 67 -18.06 38.39 19.23
CA PRO A 67 -16.86 39.19 19.48
C PRO A 67 -16.58 40.15 18.31
N SER A 68 -16.32 41.41 18.67
CA SER A 68 -16.25 42.57 17.79
C SER A 68 -15.14 42.45 16.75
N SER A 69 -15.48 42.70 15.48
CA SER A 69 -14.55 42.78 14.35
C SER A 69 -13.61 43.99 14.47
N ARG A 70 -12.31 43.78 14.24
CA ARG A 70 -11.31 44.84 14.06
C ARG A 70 -11.38 45.35 12.62
N SER A 71 -11.42 46.67 12.50
CA SER A 71 -11.68 47.53 11.33
C SER A 71 -10.97 47.20 10.02
N GLN A 72 -11.68 47.33 8.90
CA GLN A 72 -11.12 47.58 7.55
C GLN A 72 -11.04 49.09 7.24
N PRO A 73 -10.23 49.48 6.24
CA PRO A 73 -10.58 50.49 5.25
C PRO A 73 -10.60 49.88 3.83
N THR A 74 -11.77 49.75 3.19
CA THR A 74 -12.42 50.63 2.17
C THR A 74 -12.05 50.33 0.71
N ASP A 75 -13.01 49.73 0.00
CA ASP A 75 -13.52 49.98 -1.37
C ASP A 75 -13.94 48.62 -1.96
N GLY A 76 -15.18 48.34 -2.37
CA GLY A 76 -16.18 49.19 -3.01
C GLY A 76 -16.65 48.42 -4.26
N ASP A 77 -17.60 47.51 -4.07
CA ASP A 77 -18.68 47.11 -5.02
C ASP A 77 -18.93 45.60 -5.22
N ASN A 78 -19.99 45.16 -4.53
CA ASN A 78 -21.12 44.35 -4.98
C ASN A 78 -20.87 43.19 -5.96
N LYS A 79 -20.89 41.95 -5.43
CA LYS A 79 -21.38 40.81 -6.21
C LYS A 79 -22.16 39.80 -5.36
N THR A 80 -23.47 39.81 -5.61
CA THR A 80 -24.47 38.81 -5.24
C THR A 80 -24.09 37.41 -5.74
N LEU A 81 -24.36 36.41 -4.91
CA LEU A 81 -24.13 34.99 -5.13
C LEU A 81 -25.08 34.42 -6.21
N PHE A 82 -24.53 33.75 -7.23
CA PHE A 82 -25.27 33.17 -8.35
C PHE A 82 -25.46 31.65 -8.15
N VAL A 83 -26.69 31.19 -8.33
CA VAL A 83 -27.14 29.77 -8.39
C VAL A 83 -27.05 29.29 -9.85
N PRO A 84 -26.65 28.05 -10.15
CA PRO A 84 -26.54 27.60 -11.54
C PRO A 84 -27.87 27.04 -12.04
N ASP A 85 -28.26 27.41 -13.26
CA ASP A 85 -29.28 26.69 -14.03
C ASP A 85 -28.88 26.55 -15.52
N VAL A 86 -29.47 25.54 -16.15
CA VAL A 86 -29.07 24.82 -17.36
C VAL A 86 -29.73 25.41 -18.62
N SER A 87 -28.98 25.62 -19.72
CA SER A 87 -29.38 25.29 -21.12
C SER A 87 -28.40 25.83 -22.21
N SER A 88 -28.20 24.97 -23.23
CA SER A 88 -27.83 25.11 -24.67
C SER A 88 -27.68 26.51 -25.32
N SER A 89 -26.96 26.77 -26.44
CA SER A 89 -26.26 25.99 -27.47
C SER A 89 -25.52 26.94 -28.45
N ASP A 90 -24.57 26.37 -29.21
CA ASP A 90 -24.07 26.73 -30.56
C ASP A 90 -23.00 27.82 -30.85
N ASN A 91 -22.08 27.37 -31.72
CA ASN A 91 -20.85 27.94 -32.30
C ASN A 91 -21.13 28.90 -33.51
N PRO A 92 -20.17 29.29 -34.41
CA PRO A 92 -18.69 29.40 -34.38
C PRO A 92 -18.14 30.75 -34.96
N ILE A 93 -16.80 30.85 -35.14
CA ILE A 93 -16.05 31.45 -36.30
C ILE A 93 -15.00 32.57 -36.01
N THR A 94 -13.73 32.10 -36.08
CA THR A 94 -12.44 32.65 -36.58
C THR A 94 -11.70 33.92 -36.10
N HIS A 95 -10.40 33.62 -35.82
CA HIS A 95 -9.13 34.20 -36.29
C HIS A 95 -8.26 35.10 -35.38
N ASN A 96 -7.14 34.48 -34.96
CA ASN A 96 -5.74 34.92 -34.93
C ASN A 96 -5.31 36.18 -34.15
N ALA A 97 -4.55 35.98 -33.06
CA ALA A 97 -3.07 35.95 -33.03
C ALA A 97 -2.49 36.48 -31.69
N GLY A 98 -1.56 35.72 -31.10
CA GLY A 98 -0.45 36.29 -30.32
C GLY A 98 -0.54 36.29 -28.79
N ALA A 99 0.48 35.68 -28.18
CA ALA A 99 1.03 35.87 -26.83
C ALA A 99 0.55 34.95 -25.68
N SER A 100 1.56 34.23 -25.16
CA SER A 100 1.67 33.38 -23.99
C SER A 100 1.02 33.89 -22.69
N SER A 101 0.29 33.00 -22.00
CA SER A 101 0.37 32.86 -20.54
C SER A 101 -0.26 31.53 -20.08
N ILE A 102 0.54 30.72 -19.41
CA ILE A 102 0.16 29.44 -18.79
C ILE A 102 -0.81 29.73 -17.63
N LEU A 103 -1.99 29.14 -17.72
CA LEU A 103 -3.07 29.24 -16.74
C LEU A 103 -2.72 28.44 -15.47
N GLU A 104 -2.24 29.13 -14.44
CA GLU A 104 -2.13 28.60 -13.08
C GLU A 104 -3.53 28.35 -12.51
N LYS A 105 -3.78 27.10 -12.10
CA LYS A 105 -5.01 26.67 -11.44
C LYS A 105 -4.78 26.75 -9.93
N SER A 106 -4.98 27.92 -9.34
CA SER A 106 -4.89 28.15 -7.90
C SER A 106 -6.07 27.51 -7.16
N TYR A 107 -5.80 26.63 -6.19
CA TYR A 107 -6.77 26.20 -5.18
C TYR A 107 -6.80 27.21 -4.02
N PRO A 108 -7.94 27.40 -3.34
CA PRO A 108 -8.09 28.44 -2.31
C PRO A 108 -7.33 28.10 -1.03
N VAL A 109 -6.54 29.06 -0.56
CA VAL A 109 -5.83 29.07 0.73
C VAL A 109 -6.86 29.16 1.86
N PHE A 110 -6.85 28.16 2.76
CA PHE A 110 -7.54 28.25 4.05
C PHE A 110 -6.76 29.20 4.98
N PRO A 111 -7.38 30.21 5.62
CA PRO A 111 -6.67 31.09 6.54
C PRO A 111 -6.36 30.32 7.83
N GLY A 112 -5.09 29.97 8.00
CA GLY A 112 -4.57 29.29 9.19
C GLY A 112 -4.62 30.21 10.40
N ARG A 113 -5.44 29.81 11.37
CA ARG A 113 -5.44 30.24 12.76
C ARG A 113 -4.01 30.14 13.32
N VAL A 114 -3.41 31.28 13.67
CA VAL A 114 -2.14 31.33 14.42
C VAL A 114 -2.47 30.92 15.87
N GLU A 115 -2.40 29.61 16.13
CA GLU A 115 -2.22 29.12 17.49
C GLU A 115 -0.79 29.48 17.93
N SER A 116 -0.64 29.98 19.15
CA SER A 116 0.65 30.42 19.70
C SER A 116 1.68 29.29 19.60
N MET A 117 2.70 29.48 18.76
CA MET A 117 3.85 28.56 18.65
C MET A 117 4.54 28.47 20.01
N THR A 118 4.93 27.26 20.43
CA THR A 118 5.78 27.08 21.61
C THR A 118 7.21 27.53 21.32
N GLU A 119 7.99 27.90 22.34
CA GLU A 119 9.39 28.32 22.17
C GLU A 119 10.24 27.26 21.44
N GLU A 120 9.98 25.97 21.72
CA GLU A 120 10.62 24.82 21.06
C GLU A 120 10.26 24.73 19.56
N GLU A 121 9.03 25.06 19.18
CA GLU A 121 8.59 25.07 17.78
C GLU A 121 9.19 26.23 17.00
N VAL A 122 9.43 27.37 17.65
CA VAL A 122 10.12 28.52 17.04
C VAL A 122 11.58 28.22 16.80
N GLU A 123 12.28 27.63 17.79
CA GLU A 123 13.68 27.20 17.61
C GLU A 123 13.78 26.12 16.51
N PHE A 124 12.85 25.17 16.50
CA PHE A 124 12.76 24.17 15.45
C PHE A 124 12.53 24.79 14.07
N ASN A 125 11.63 25.77 13.98
CA ASN A 125 11.36 26.44 12.72
C ASN A 125 12.59 27.21 12.23
N SER A 126 13.25 27.97 13.11
CA SER A 126 14.49 28.68 12.78
C SER A 126 15.63 27.73 12.34
N LEU A 127 15.73 26.54 12.96
CA LEU A 127 16.67 25.51 12.57
C LEU A 127 16.47 25.04 11.13
N LEU A 128 15.22 24.89 10.70
CA LEU A 128 14.89 24.41 9.36
C LEU A 128 15.15 25.47 8.27
N ASP A 129 15.11 26.77 8.58
CA ASP A 129 15.38 27.85 7.61
C ASP A 129 16.80 27.78 7.06
N GLY A 130 17.76 27.30 7.86
CA GLY A 130 19.14 27.11 7.44
C GLY A 130 19.41 25.85 6.60
N LEU A 131 18.41 24.98 6.41
CA LEU A 131 18.59 23.67 5.75
C LEU A 131 18.10 23.64 4.30
N GLY A 132 17.16 24.49 3.91
CA GLY A 132 16.71 24.61 2.54
C GLY A 132 15.30 25.20 2.36
N PRO A 133 14.80 25.26 1.10
CA PRO A 133 13.48 25.78 0.79
C PRO A 133 12.35 24.99 1.47
N ARG A 134 11.25 25.66 1.81
CA ARG A 134 10.09 25.03 2.46
C ARG A 134 9.19 24.33 1.44
N PHE A 135 8.53 23.26 1.88
CA PHE A 135 7.52 22.56 1.09
C PHE A 135 6.13 23.16 1.35
N GLU A 136 5.63 23.95 0.40
CA GLU A 136 4.37 24.71 0.52
C GLU A 136 3.11 23.82 0.46
N ASP A 137 3.12 22.77 -0.36
CA ASP A 137 2.00 21.80 -0.49
C ASP A 137 1.89 20.81 0.69
N TRP A 138 2.29 21.24 1.88
CA TRP A 138 2.29 20.40 3.07
C TRP A 138 0.87 20.16 3.58
N TRP A 139 0.45 18.90 3.56
CA TRP A 139 -0.86 18.46 4.01
C TRP A 139 -0.95 18.19 5.52
N GLY A 140 0.15 18.36 6.26
CA GLY A 140 0.21 18.13 7.70
C GLY A 140 -0.05 19.40 8.51
N THR A 141 -0.29 19.24 9.81
CA THR A 141 -0.42 20.36 10.76
C THR A 141 0.95 20.75 11.32
N GLY A 142 1.17 22.04 11.59
CA GLY A 142 2.39 22.56 12.23
C GLY A 142 3.41 23.15 11.26
N VAL A 143 4.68 23.17 11.67
CA VAL A 143 5.81 23.76 10.92
C VAL A 143 6.00 23.09 9.55
N LEU A 144 6.21 23.89 8.51
CA LEU A 144 6.44 23.42 7.15
C LEU A 144 7.79 22.71 7.03
N PRO A 145 7.85 21.46 6.57
CA PRO A 145 9.11 20.76 6.37
C PRO A 145 9.90 21.36 5.19
N VAL A 146 11.20 21.09 5.17
CA VAL A 146 12.07 21.45 4.05
C VAL A 146 11.77 20.54 2.85
N ASP A 147 11.63 21.12 1.66
CA ASP A 147 11.46 20.34 0.44
C ASP A 147 12.78 19.68 0.03
N ALA A 148 12.89 18.38 0.30
CA ALA A 148 14.07 17.62 -0.06
C ALA A 148 14.21 17.45 -1.58
N ASP A 149 13.15 17.65 -2.37
CA ASP A 149 13.22 17.54 -3.82
C ASP A 149 13.87 18.74 -4.51
N LEU A 150 13.95 19.88 -3.81
CA LEU A 150 14.63 21.09 -4.29
C LEU A 150 16.11 21.13 -3.89
N LEU A 151 16.54 20.26 -2.98
CA LEU A 151 17.95 20.13 -2.61
C LEU A 151 18.80 19.52 -3.74
N PRO A 152 20.11 19.85 -3.82
CA PRO A 152 21.02 19.33 -4.84
C PRO A 152 20.96 17.79 -4.95
N LYS A 153 20.83 17.29 -6.18
CA LYS A 153 20.82 15.83 -6.48
C LYS A 153 22.13 15.17 -6.05
N GLU A 154 23.23 15.78 -6.46
CA GLU A 154 24.58 15.30 -6.24
C GLU A 154 25.45 16.47 -5.79
N ILE A 155 26.36 16.20 -4.86
CA ILE A 155 27.37 17.15 -4.40
C ILE A 155 28.71 16.59 -4.87
N PRO A 156 29.48 17.34 -5.69
CA PRO A 156 30.78 16.87 -6.16
C PRO A 156 31.70 16.57 -4.98
N GLY A 157 32.25 15.35 -4.95
CA GLY A 157 33.13 14.91 -3.87
C GLY A 157 32.44 14.60 -2.53
N TYR A 158 31.12 14.34 -2.52
CA TYR A 158 30.41 13.96 -1.29
C TYR A 158 31.04 12.75 -0.62
N LYS A 159 31.50 12.93 0.62
CA LYS A 159 32.02 11.86 1.49
C LYS A 159 31.02 11.57 2.60
N THR A 160 30.87 10.29 2.95
CA THR A 160 30.09 9.90 4.13
C THR A 160 30.73 10.50 5.39
N PRO A 161 29.93 10.97 6.37
CA PRO A 161 30.46 11.61 7.57
C PRO A 161 31.36 10.63 8.33
N PHE A 162 32.50 11.15 8.81
CA PHE A 162 33.40 10.40 9.66
C PHE A 162 32.72 10.12 11.01
N ARG A 163 32.75 8.85 11.43
CA ARG A 163 32.02 8.33 12.58
C ARG A 163 32.95 7.47 13.40
N LEU A 164 32.93 7.66 14.71
CA LEU A 164 33.78 6.91 15.63
C LEU A 164 32.98 6.59 16.89
N LEU A 165 32.95 5.31 17.25
CA LEU A 165 32.32 4.87 18.48
C LEU A 165 33.37 4.86 19.60
N PRO A 166 33.10 5.51 20.76
CA PRO A 166 33.99 5.41 21.91
C PRO A 166 34.24 3.96 22.35
N THR A 167 35.47 3.68 22.75
CA THR A 167 35.92 2.33 23.17
C THR A 167 35.05 1.77 24.30
N GLY A 168 34.65 0.51 24.18
CA GLY A 168 33.82 -0.18 25.18
C GLY A 168 32.30 0.05 25.04
N MET A 169 31.85 0.91 24.13
CA MET A 169 30.42 1.13 23.88
C MET A 169 29.89 0.22 22.77
N ARG A 170 28.61 -0.20 22.85
CA ARG A 170 27.97 -1.00 21.80
C ARG A 170 27.37 -0.12 20.71
N SER A 171 27.59 -0.50 19.45
CA SER A 171 27.07 0.23 18.27
C SER A 171 25.57 0.05 18.06
N GLY A 172 25.03 -1.12 18.41
CA GLY A 172 23.61 -1.45 18.24
C GLY A 172 22.71 -0.87 19.34
N LEU A 173 21.52 -0.42 18.95
CA LEU A 173 20.47 -0.04 19.90
C LEU A 173 19.75 -1.28 20.45
N THR A 174 19.42 -1.24 21.74
CA THR A 174 18.53 -2.24 22.35
C THR A 174 17.08 -2.05 21.89
N ASN A 175 16.25 -3.08 22.03
CA ASN A 175 14.83 -3.00 21.68
C ASN A 175 14.08 -1.91 22.47
N ALA A 176 14.47 -1.69 23.74
CA ALA A 176 13.91 -0.63 24.58
C ALA A 176 14.27 0.76 24.06
N GLU A 177 15.55 1.02 23.78
CA GLU A 177 16.02 2.27 23.18
C GLU A 177 15.34 2.54 21.83
N MET A 178 15.26 1.53 20.95
CA MET A 178 14.54 1.64 19.67
C MET A 178 13.08 2.03 19.86
N THR A 179 12.42 1.48 20.89
CA THR A 179 11.01 1.78 21.17
C THR A 179 10.86 3.21 21.69
N ASN A 180 11.75 3.67 22.56
CA ASN A 180 11.75 5.03 23.09
C ASN A 180 12.00 6.07 22.00
N LEU A 181 12.99 5.84 21.12
CA LEU A 181 13.24 6.74 19.99
C LEU A 181 12.07 6.77 19.00
N ARG A 182 11.38 5.66 18.76
CA ARG A 182 10.15 5.64 17.95
C ARG A 182 9.01 6.41 18.61
N LYS A 183 8.89 6.38 19.95
CA LYS A 183 7.90 7.18 20.69
C LYS A 183 8.19 8.67 20.54
N LEU A 184 9.45 9.09 20.73
CA LEU A 184 9.88 10.48 20.49
C LEU A 184 9.61 10.93 19.05
N ALA A 185 9.94 10.10 18.06
CA ALA A 185 9.69 10.43 16.65
C ALA A 185 8.20 10.59 16.27
N LYS A 186 7.27 10.02 17.05
CA LYS A 186 5.84 10.16 16.79
C LYS A 186 5.36 11.57 17.09
N SER A 187 5.80 12.17 18.20
CA SER A 187 5.42 13.52 18.60
C SER A 187 6.14 14.60 17.80
N LEU A 188 7.35 14.32 17.28
CA LEU A 188 8.11 15.31 16.51
C LEU A 188 7.45 15.69 15.17
N PRO A 189 7.51 16.97 14.75
CA PRO A 189 7.14 17.40 13.41
C PRO A 189 8.05 16.80 12.34
N CYS A 190 7.62 16.86 11.08
CA CYS A 190 8.45 16.39 9.96
C CYS A 190 9.51 17.45 9.63
N HIS A 191 10.75 17.02 9.42
CA HIS A 191 11.87 17.90 9.12
C HIS A 191 12.00 18.12 7.61
N PHE A 192 11.83 17.05 6.84
CA PHE A 192 11.96 17.05 5.37
C PHE A 192 10.75 16.40 4.72
N ALA A 193 10.42 16.81 3.51
CA ALA A 193 9.47 16.17 2.62
C ALA A 193 10.19 15.66 1.36
N LEU A 194 10.12 14.35 1.10
CA LEU A 194 10.86 13.67 0.05
C LEU A 194 9.90 12.98 -0.94
N GLY A 195 10.15 13.17 -2.23
CA GLY A 195 9.41 12.52 -3.32
C GLY A 195 10.26 11.67 -4.25
N ARG A 196 11.54 12.05 -4.45
CA ARG A 196 12.49 11.31 -5.29
C ARG A 196 12.93 9.99 -4.63
N ASN A 197 13.30 9.00 -5.46
CA ASN A 197 13.78 7.70 -4.98
C ASN A 197 15.31 7.55 -4.92
N ARG A 198 16.04 8.41 -5.63
CA ARG A 198 17.49 8.37 -5.80
C ARG A 198 18.10 9.77 -5.73
N ASN A 199 19.42 9.81 -5.62
CA ASN A 199 20.25 11.01 -5.65
C ASN A 199 19.92 11.90 -4.45
N HIS A 200 20.13 11.33 -3.26
CA HIS A 200 19.82 11.97 -1.98
C HIS A 200 21.04 12.63 -1.32
N GLN A 201 22.08 12.98 -2.06
CA GLN A 201 23.31 13.55 -1.48
C GLN A 201 23.08 14.92 -0.85
N GLY A 202 22.34 15.82 -1.51
CA GLY A 202 21.98 17.12 -0.94
C GLY A 202 21.12 16.99 0.32
N LEU A 203 20.15 16.07 0.31
CA LEU A 203 19.36 15.75 1.50
C LEU A 203 20.24 15.16 2.61
N ALA A 204 21.18 14.28 2.30
CA ALA A 204 22.08 13.69 3.27
C ALA A 204 22.96 14.75 3.95
N ALA A 205 23.49 15.72 3.20
CA ALA A 205 24.24 16.85 3.75
C ALA A 205 23.39 17.71 4.71
N ALA A 206 22.13 17.99 4.33
CA ALA A 206 21.20 18.71 5.19
C ALA A 206 20.86 17.93 6.48
N ILE A 207 20.70 16.60 6.39
CA ILE A 207 20.47 15.73 7.54
C ILE A 207 21.67 15.76 8.50
N ILE A 208 22.90 15.75 7.98
CA ILE A 208 24.11 15.79 8.81
C ILE A 208 24.17 17.10 9.60
N LYS A 209 23.92 18.24 8.96
CA LYS A 209 23.82 19.54 9.64
C LYS A 209 22.73 19.53 10.72
N LEU A 210 21.59 18.91 10.43
CA LEU A 210 20.47 18.78 11.36
C LEU A 210 20.80 17.88 12.57
N TRP A 211 21.70 16.91 12.43
CA TRP A 211 22.11 16.01 13.53
C TRP A 211 23.07 16.61 14.55
N GLU A 212 23.63 17.79 14.25
CA GLU A 212 24.40 18.57 15.22
C GLU A 212 23.49 19.08 16.35
N LYS A 213 22.21 19.33 16.03
CA LYS A 213 21.20 19.83 16.98
C LYS A 213 20.15 18.79 17.38
N SER A 214 19.87 17.80 16.52
CA SER A 214 18.80 16.81 16.75
C SER A 214 19.31 15.36 16.76
N LEU A 215 18.62 14.49 17.49
CA LEU A 215 18.98 13.07 17.59
C LEU A 215 18.36 12.23 16.47
N VAL A 216 17.15 12.59 16.05
CA VAL A 216 16.30 11.82 15.15
C VAL A 216 15.80 12.74 14.05
N VAL A 217 15.88 12.26 12.81
CA VAL A 217 15.26 12.94 11.67
C VAL A 217 14.00 12.21 11.25
N LYS A 218 12.93 12.97 11.03
CA LYS A 218 11.64 12.48 10.52
C LYS A 218 11.40 13.08 9.13
N ILE A 219 11.33 12.20 8.14
CA ILE A 219 11.18 12.55 6.72
C ILE A 219 9.80 12.09 6.28
N ALA A 220 8.98 13.01 5.79
CA ALA A 220 7.70 12.72 5.18
C ALA A 220 7.88 12.31 3.72
N VAL A 221 7.13 11.30 3.29
CA VAL A 221 7.05 10.90 1.88
C VAL A 221 5.89 11.65 1.24
N LYS A 222 6.18 12.42 0.18
CA LYS A 222 5.18 13.19 -0.55
C LYS A 222 4.11 12.26 -1.14
N ARG A 223 2.84 12.67 -1.04
CA ARG A 223 1.69 11.89 -1.53
C ARG A 223 1.48 12.19 -3.02
N GLY A 224 0.97 11.20 -3.78
CA GLY A 224 0.60 11.39 -5.19
C GLY A 224 1.74 11.21 -6.20
N ILE A 225 2.99 11.03 -5.74
CA ILE A 225 4.12 10.74 -6.63
C ILE A 225 4.06 9.27 -7.04
N GLN A 226 4.08 9.02 -8.35
CA GLN A 226 4.05 7.66 -8.90
C GLN A 226 5.41 6.98 -8.70
N ASN A 227 5.40 5.65 -8.53
CA ASN A 227 6.60 4.82 -8.39
C ASN A 227 7.52 5.12 -7.18
N THR A 228 7.02 5.70 -6.09
CA THR A 228 7.80 5.88 -4.85
C THR A 228 8.15 4.52 -4.21
N ASN A 229 9.43 4.26 -3.99
CA ASN A 229 9.94 3.05 -3.34
C ASN A 229 10.66 3.38 -2.03
N ASN A 230 9.92 3.28 -0.93
CA ASN A 230 10.41 3.64 0.40
C ASN A 230 11.57 2.77 0.88
N LYS A 231 11.72 1.56 0.34
CA LYS A 231 12.87 0.69 0.64
C LYS A 231 14.14 1.31 0.08
N LEU A 232 14.14 1.65 -1.21
CA LEU A 232 15.30 2.26 -1.87
C LEU A 232 15.68 3.60 -1.25
N MET A 233 14.70 4.49 -1.03
CA MET A 233 14.93 5.79 -0.37
C MET A 233 15.63 5.61 1.00
N SER A 234 15.13 4.69 1.83
CA SER A 234 15.68 4.46 3.16
C SER A 234 17.08 3.82 3.14
N GLU A 235 17.35 2.94 2.18
CA GLU A 235 18.64 2.26 2.03
C GLU A 235 19.73 3.24 1.54
N GLU A 236 19.39 4.09 0.56
CA GLU A 236 20.30 5.12 0.07
C GLU A 236 20.60 6.16 1.15
N LEU A 237 19.57 6.67 1.85
CA LEU A 237 19.78 7.60 2.96
C LEU A 237 20.63 7.00 4.07
N LYS A 238 20.40 5.72 4.43
CA LYS A 238 21.23 5.01 5.39
C LYS A 238 22.69 4.93 4.93
N LYS A 239 22.93 4.65 3.64
CA LYS A 239 24.29 4.57 3.08
C LYS A 239 24.99 5.93 3.07
N LEU A 240 24.30 6.99 2.66
CA LEU A 240 24.89 8.33 2.52
C LEU A 240 25.16 9.02 3.86
N THR A 241 24.30 8.77 4.85
CA THR A 241 24.38 9.43 6.15
C THR A 241 25.05 8.56 7.23
N GLY A 242 25.04 7.23 7.08
CA GLY A 242 25.46 6.28 8.11
C GLY A 242 24.48 6.13 9.27
N GLY A 243 23.29 6.76 9.21
CA GLY A 243 22.30 6.72 10.28
C GLY A 243 21.57 5.39 10.40
N LEU A 244 21.02 5.11 11.57
CA LEU A 244 20.29 3.89 11.87
C LEU A 244 18.79 4.06 11.58
N LEU A 245 18.26 3.25 10.66
CA LEU A 245 16.84 3.27 10.30
C LEU A 245 15.99 2.79 11.47
N LEU A 246 15.15 3.68 12.01
CA LEU A 246 14.16 3.33 13.01
C LEU A 246 12.89 2.82 12.32
N LEU A 247 12.14 3.71 11.69
CA LEU A 247 10.81 3.42 11.14
C LEU A 247 10.79 3.65 9.63
N ARG A 248 10.16 2.73 8.91
CA ARG A 248 9.87 2.88 7.48
C ARG A 248 8.41 2.52 7.22
N ASN A 249 7.62 3.55 6.98
CA ASN A 249 6.19 3.45 6.65
C ASN A 249 5.93 4.02 5.25
N LYS A 250 4.70 3.86 4.75
CA LYS A 250 4.27 4.47 3.48
C LYS A 250 4.41 6.00 3.48
N TYR A 251 4.23 6.63 4.65
CA TYR A 251 4.16 8.08 4.80
C TYR A 251 5.42 8.70 5.41
N TYR A 252 6.21 7.94 6.17
CA TYR A 252 7.33 8.48 6.94
C TYR A 252 8.53 7.54 6.92
N ILE A 253 9.72 8.13 6.85
CA ILE A 253 11.01 7.49 7.09
C ILE A 253 11.63 8.19 8.29
N VAL A 254 12.01 7.43 9.31
CA VAL A 254 12.62 7.97 10.54
C VAL A 254 13.99 7.34 10.72
N ILE A 255 15.02 8.18 10.82
CA ILE A 255 16.41 7.76 10.95
C ILE A 255 17.00 8.39 12.21
N TYR A 256 17.71 7.58 12.99
CA TYR A 256 18.49 8.00 14.14
C TYR A 256 19.94 8.25 13.73
N ARG A 257 20.55 9.32 14.25
CA ARG A 257 21.92 9.69 13.88
C ARG A 257 22.98 8.63 14.20
N GLY A 258 22.79 7.85 15.27
CA GLY A 258 23.78 6.89 15.79
C GLY A 258 24.50 7.37 17.06
N LYS A 259 25.07 6.45 17.83
CA LYS A 259 25.88 6.78 19.04
C LYS A 259 27.33 7.17 18.69
N ASP A 260 27.71 6.90 17.44
CA ASP A 260 28.99 7.09 16.78
C ASP A 260 29.09 8.42 16.00
N PHE A 261 28.02 9.22 16.01
CA PHE A 261 27.97 10.49 15.30
C PHE A 261 28.83 11.54 16.01
N LEU A 262 29.68 12.22 15.25
CA LEU A 262 30.53 13.31 15.71
C LEU A 262 30.19 14.59 14.94
N PRO A 263 30.17 15.76 15.61
CA PRO A 263 30.07 17.05 14.93
C PRO A 263 31.19 17.25 13.92
N THR A 264 30.91 18.01 12.86
CA THR A 264 31.81 18.16 11.71
C THR A 264 33.21 18.65 12.11
N SER A 265 33.30 19.57 13.09
CA SER A 265 34.56 20.10 13.61
C SER A 265 35.42 19.05 14.32
N VAL A 266 34.80 18.23 15.17
CA VAL A 266 35.49 17.16 15.92
C VAL A 266 35.92 16.04 14.98
N ALA A 267 35.06 15.71 14.01
CA ALA A 267 35.34 14.71 13.00
C ALA A 267 36.57 15.06 12.15
N ALA A 268 36.71 16.34 11.74
CA ALA A 268 37.88 16.82 11.00
C ALA A 268 39.17 16.70 11.83
N ALA A 269 39.16 17.19 13.07
CA ALA A 269 40.32 17.12 13.95
C ALA A 269 40.77 15.67 14.25
N LEU A 270 39.83 14.73 14.39
CA LEU A 270 40.15 13.31 14.59
C LEU A 270 40.66 12.64 13.30
N ALA A 271 40.09 12.98 12.14
CA ALA A 271 40.57 12.47 10.86
C ALA A 271 42.00 12.93 10.56
N GLU A 272 42.31 14.21 10.82
CA GLU A 272 43.68 14.74 10.72
C GLU A 272 44.63 13.99 11.66
N ARG A 273 44.26 13.79 12.93
CA ARG A 273 45.08 13.01 13.87
C ARG A 273 45.30 11.57 13.43
N GLN A 274 44.27 10.90 12.90
CA GLN A 274 44.39 9.53 12.41
C GLN A 274 45.34 9.42 11.22
N GLU A 275 45.25 10.36 10.28
CA GLU A 275 46.17 10.42 9.15
C GLU A 275 47.61 10.66 9.61
N MET A 276 47.83 11.58 10.57
CA MET A 276 49.15 11.80 11.17
C MET A 276 49.69 10.53 11.85
N THR A 277 48.88 9.82 12.64
CA THR A 277 49.31 8.56 13.27
C THR A 277 49.61 7.47 12.26
N LYS A 278 48.85 7.40 11.16
CA LYS A 278 49.09 6.44 10.08
C LYS A 278 50.40 6.74 9.36
N GLN A 279 50.67 8.01 9.07
CA GLN A 279 51.95 8.43 8.49
C GLN A 279 53.13 8.10 9.40
N ILE A 280 52.98 8.28 10.72
CA ILE A 280 54.00 7.86 11.70
C ILE A 280 54.19 6.34 11.66
N GLN A 281 53.10 5.57 11.69
CA GLN A 281 53.16 4.10 11.63
C GLN A 281 53.77 3.60 10.32
N ASP A 282 53.43 4.19 9.17
CA ASP A 282 53.99 3.84 7.88
C ASP A 282 55.50 4.15 7.82
N VAL A 283 55.95 5.20 8.51
CA VAL A 283 57.39 5.50 8.68
C VAL A 283 58.05 4.46 9.59
N GLU A 284 57.45 4.11 10.72
CA GLU A 284 57.95 3.06 11.61
C GLU A 284 58.02 1.69 10.94
N GLU A 285 56.99 1.31 10.15
CA GLU A 285 56.96 0.07 9.38
C GLU A 285 58.00 0.07 8.25
N LYS A 286 58.23 1.20 7.58
CA LYS A 286 59.34 1.33 6.61
C LYS A 286 60.71 1.20 7.26
N VAL A 287 60.88 1.69 8.49
CA VAL A 287 62.13 1.55 9.27
C VAL A 287 62.30 0.11 9.75
N ARG A 288 61.23 -0.56 10.19
CA ARG A 288 61.24 -1.98 10.58
C ARG A 288 61.39 -2.93 9.37
N GLY A 289 60.99 -2.49 8.18
CA GLY A 289 61.14 -3.19 6.90
C GLY A 289 62.43 -2.87 6.13
N GLY A 290 63.43 -2.25 6.77
CA GLY A 290 64.78 -2.13 6.21
C GLY A 290 65.43 -3.51 5.98
N PRO A 291 66.40 -3.63 5.05
CA PRO A 291 66.86 -4.91 4.52
C PRO A 291 67.38 -5.80 5.66
N SER A 292 66.81 -7.01 5.75
CA SER A 292 67.28 -8.05 6.65
C SER A 292 68.74 -8.37 6.31
N ASP A 293 69.65 -8.05 7.23
CA ASP A 293 70.99 -8.64 7.20
C ASP A 293 70.84 -10.16 7.32
N ALA A 294 71.29 -10.86 6.29
CA ALA A 294 71.38 -12.31 6.28
C ALA A 294 72.41 -12.76 7.32
N VAL A 295 71.94 -13.17 8.50
CA VAL A 295 72.73 -13.95 9.44
C VAL A 295 72.46 -15.42 9.17
N ALA A 296 73.49 -16.11 8.69
CA ALA A 296 73.52 -17.56 8.56
C ALA A 296 73.54 -18.22 9.95
N MET A 297 72.74 -19.28 10.14
CA MET A 297 73.18 -20.64 10.49
C MET A 297 72.01 -21.49 11.03
N ASP A 298 71.90 -22.66 10.38
CA ASP A 298 71.53 -23.99 10.85
C ASP A 298 70.09 -24.46 11.14
N GLU A 299 69.94 -25.72 10.72
CA GLU A 299 68.78 -26.59 10.51
C GLU A 299 67.95 -26.86 11.77
N ASP A 300 66.62 -26.81 11.63
CA ASP A 300 65.81 -28.03 11.82
C ASP A 300 64.36 -27.86 11.30
N GLY A 301 63.94 -28.81 10.45
CA GLY A 301 62.61 -29.42 10.55
C GLY A 301 61.32 -28.63 10.27
N GLN A 302 61.32 -27.46 9.62
CA GLN A 302 60.05 -26.82 9.21
C GLN A 302 60.02 -26.57 7.71
N ALA A 303 59.08 -27.22 7.00
CA ALA A 303 58.85 -27.05 5.56
C ALA A 303 58.71 -25.56 5.21
N LEU A 304 59.77 -25.02 4.60
CA LEU A 304 59.84 -23.66 4.11
C LEU A 304 59.10 -23.57 2.78
N ALA A 305 57.80 -23.27 2.88
CA ALA A 305 56.97 -22.96 1.73
C ALA A 305 57.62 -21.84 0.89
N GLY A 306 57.92 -22.13 -0.38
CA GLY A 306 58.55 -21.19 -1.33
C GLY A 306 59.84 -21.68 -2.01
N THR A 307 60.26 -22.93 -1.79
CA THR A 307 61.49 -23.47 -2.41
C THR A 307 61.26 -23.86 -3.88
N LEU A 308 62.25 -23.64 -4.77
CA LEU A 308 62.19 -23.98 -6.20
C LEU A 308 61.82 -25.46 -6.46
N ALA A 309 62.18 -26.36 -5.54
CA ALA A 309 61.79 -27.76 -5.57
C ALA A 309 60.27 -27.96 -5.38
N GLU A 310 59.63 -27.16 -4.52
CA GLU A 310 58.17 -27.16 -4.36
C GLU A 310 57.47 -26.58 -5.60
N PHE A 311 58.10 -25.62 -6.29
CA PHE A 311 57.60 -25.12 -7.58
C PHE A 311 57.59 -26.22 -8.64
N TYR A 312 58.68 -26.98 -8.78
CA TYR A 312 58.72 -28.11 -9.72
C TYR A 312 57.80 -29.26 -9.30
N GLU A 313 57.70 -29.59 -8.01
CA GLU A 313 56.70 -30.56 -7.52
C GLU A 313 55.26 -30.07 -7.77
N ALA A 314 54.99 -28.78 -7.60
CA ALA A 314 53.70 -28.19 -7.91
C ALA A 314 53.45 -28.17 -9.43
N GLN A 315 54.48 -27.94 -10.24
CA GLN A 315 54.40 -27.99 -11.70
C GLN A 315 54.20 -29.43 -12.22
N ASP A 316 54.78 -30.45 -11.59
CA ASP A 316 54.56 -31.85 -11.95
C ASP A 316 53.20 -32.37 -11.46
N ARG A 317 52.73 -31.88 -10.30
CA ARG A 317 51.42 -32.23 -9.74
C ARG A 317 50.25 -31.48 -10.41
N TRP A 318 50.44 -30.22 -10.82
CA TRP A 318 49.38 -29.32 -11.28
C TRP A 318 49.61 -28.68 -12.67
N GLY A 319 50.83 -28.73 -13.19
CA GLY A 319 51.25 -28.08 -14.45
C GLY A 319 51.26 -28.98 -15.68
N ARG A 320 50.74 -30.22 -15.60
CA ARG A 320 50.44 -30.99 -16.81
C ARG A 320 49.31 -30.33 -17.58
N GLU A 321 49.62 -29.75 -18.75
CA GLU A 321 48.61 -29.27 -19.67
C GLU A 321 47.68 -30.44 -20.05
N PRO A 322 46.37 -30.35 -19.76
CA PRO A 322 45.43 -31.39 -20.13
C PRO A 322 45.47 -31.60 -21.65
N SER A 323 45.50 -32.86 -22.11
CA SER A 323 45.41 -33.13 -23.55
C SER A 323 44.15 -32.47 -24.14
N ALA A 324 44.20 -32.09 -25.42
CA ALA A 324 43.07 -31.41 -26.08
C ALA A 324 41.74 -32.17 -25.90
N GLU A 325 41.80 -33.51 -25.90
CA GLU A 325 40.66 -34.40 -25.63
C GLU A 325 40.17 -34.33 -24.17
N ALA A 326 41.07 -34.24 -23.20
CA ALA A 326 40.74 -34.10 -21.79
C ALA A 326 40.10 -32.73 -21.51
N HIS A 327 40.61 -31.68 -22.15
CA HIS A 327 40.04 -30.33 -22.07
C HIS A 327 38.63 -30.28 -22.68
N GLU A 328 38.40 -30.93 -23.83
CA GLU A 328 37.07 -31.00 -24.44
C GLU A 328 36.08 -31.81 -23.58
N LYS A 329 36.50 -32.94 -23.00
CA LYS A 329 35.70 -33.71 -22.03
C LYS A 329 35.34 -32.86 -20.81
N MET A 330 36.29 -32.10 -20.27
CA MET A 330 36.06 -31.20 -19.14
C MET A 330 35.02 -30.10 -19.47
N ILE A 331 35.10 -29.50 -20.66
CA ILE A 331 34.11 -28.50 -21.11
C ILE A 331 32.71 -29.12 -21.24
N ILE A 332 32.62 -30.34 -21.78
CA ILE A 332 31.37 -31.08 -21.92
C ILE A 332 30.78 -31.39 -20.54
N GLU A 333 31.58 -31.91 -19.61
CA GLU A 333 31.15 -32.19 -18.24
C GLU A 333 30.74 -30.93 -17.48
N ALA A 334 31.48 -29.82 -17.62
CA ALA A 334 31.10 -28.54 -17.05
C ALA A 334 29.78 -28.02 -17.61
N SER A 335 29.53 -28.18 -18.92
CA SER A 335 28.25 -27.80 -19.55
C SER A 335 27.09 -28.65 -19.03
N ARG A 336 27.30 -29.96 -18.84
CA ARG A 336 26.32 -30.89 -18.24
C ARG A 336 26.03 -30.55 -16.78
N ALA A 337 27.06 -30.23 -16.01
CA ALA A 337 26.90 -29.82 -14.61
C ALA A 337 26.11 -28.50 -14.52
N LYS A 338 26.33 -27.56 -15.45
CA LYS A 338 25.56 -26.31 -15.52
C LYS A 338 24.08 -26.57 -15.82
N THR A 339 23.75 -27.37 -16.83
CA THR A 339 22.35 -27.68 -17.17
C THR A 339 21.66 -28.49 -16.07
N ALA A 340 22.35 -29.48 -15.47
CA ALA A 340 21.83 -30.24 -14.33
C ALA A 340 21.53 -29.35 -13.12
N ARG A 341 22.38 -28.33 -12.84
CA ARG A 341 22.10 -27.33 -11.79
C ARG A 341 20.85 -26.51 -12.10
N VAL A 342 20.59 -26.18 -13.37
CA VAL A 342 19.37 -25.47 -13.78
C VAL A 342 18.13 -26.35 -13.57
N VAL A 343 18.17 -27.60 -14.01
CA VAL A 343 17.07 -28.57 -13.80
C VAL A 343 16.76 -28.74 -12.31
N LYS A 344 17.78 -28.95 -11.46
CA LYS A 344 17.58 -29.05 -10.00
C LYS A 344 16.94 -27.80 -9.40
N ARG A 345 17.30 -26.60 -9.89
CA ARG A 345 16.66 -25.35 -9.45
C ARG A 345 15.19 -25.27 -9.88
N LEU A 346 14.85 -25.72 -11.09
CA LEU A 346 13.48 -25.75 -11.58
C LEU A 346 12.63 -26.77 -10.80
N GLU A 347 13.17 -27.96 -10.55
CA GLU A 347 12.51 -29.00 -9.73
C GLU A 347 12.26 -28.52 -8.29
N HIS A 348 13.20 -27.78 -7.71
CA HIS A 348 13.00 -27.13 -6.41
C HIS A 348 11.90 -26.05 -6.44
N LYS A 349 11.82 -25.24 -7.50
CA LYS A 349 10.72 -24.27 -7.68
C LYS A 349 9.38 -24.97 -7.82
N LEU A 350 9.34 -26.08 -8.57
CA LEU A 350 8.16 -26.91 -8.76
C LEU A 350 7.67 -27.47 -7.42
N SER A 351 8.55 -28.02 -6.59
CA SER A 351 8.15 -28.56 -5.27
C SER A 351 7.57 -27.49 -4.34
N ILE A 352 8.13 -26.28 -4.36
CA ILE A 352 7.59 -25.13 -3.64
C ILE A 352 6.20 -24.74 -4.17
N ALA A 353 6.03 -24.71 -5.50
CA ALA A 353 4.76 -24.36 -6.13
C ALA A 353 3.66 -25.40 -5.80
N LEU A 354 3.98 -26.70 -5.87
CA LEU A 354 3.10 -27.79 -5.47
C LEU A 354 2.70 -27.67 -3.99
N ALA A 355 3.66 -27.43 -3.09
CA ALA A 355 3.36 -27.25 -1.66
C ALA A 355 2.42 -26.06 -1.41
N LYS A 356 2.57 -24.97 -2.18
CA LYS A 356 1.65 -23.82 -2.12
C LYS A 356 0.27 -24.15 -2.68
N LYS A 357 0.19 -24.92 -3.77
CA LYS A 357 -1.07 -25.40 -4.37
C LYS A 357 -1.86 -26.25 -3.37
N LEU A 358 -1.21 -27.24 -2.75
CA LEU A 358 -1.81 -28.09 -1.72
C LEU A 358 -2.33 -27.28 -0.52
N LYS A 359 -1.62 -26.22 -0.10
CA LYS A 359 -2.10 -25.32 0.96
C LYS A 359 -3.36 -24.57 0.53
N ALA A 360 -3.43 -24.10 -0.72
CA ALA A 360 -4.62 -23.45 -1.26
C ALA A 360 -5.80 -24.43 -1.35
N GLU A 361 -5.58 -25.65 -1.82
CA GLU A 361 -6.60 -26.72 -1.88
C GLU A 361 -7.15 -27.05 -0.50
N LYS A 362 -6.29 -27.23 0.51
CA LYS A 362 -6.73 -27.49 1.90
C LYS A 362 -7.60 -26.36 2.44
N LEU A 363 -7.27 -25.10 2.13
CA LEU A 363 -8.09 -23.96 2.53
C LEU A 363 -9.45 -23.96 1.80
N LEU A 364 -9.47 -24.29 0.51
CA LEU A 364 -10.70 -24.41 -0.26
C LEU A 364 -11.58 -25.54 0.28
N ALA A 365 -11.02 -26.72 0.52
CA ALA A 365 -11.73 -27.86 1.09
C ALA A 365 -12.34 -27.52 2.46
N LYS A 366 -11.61 -26.83 3.33
CA LYS A 366 -12.14 -26.37 4.63
C LYS A 366 -13.32 -25.40 4.48
N ILE A 367 -13.27 -24.53 3.47
CA ILE A 367 -14.34 -23.57 3.21
C ILE A 367 -15.56 -24.26 2.59
N VAL A 368 -15.34 -25.13 1.60
CA VAL A 368 -16.40 -25.90 0.94
C VAL A 368 -17.07 -26.85 1.93
N GLY A 369 -16.31 -27.53 2.80
CA GLY A 369 -16.89 -28.38 3.85
C GLY A 369 -17.71 -27.63 4.91
N SER A 370 -17.58 -26.30 5.00
CA SER A 370 -18.45 -25.48 5.85
C SER A 370 -19.72 -24.99 5.15
N TRP A 371 -19.84 -25.25 3.84
CA TRP A 371 -20.96 -24.84 3.01
C TRP A 371 -21.79 -26.08 2.67
N VAL A 372 -23.07 -26.03 3.01
CA VAL A 372 -24.04 -27.10 2.71
C VAL A 372 -25.12 -26.48 1.83
N PRO A 373 -25.17 -26.78 0.52
CA PRO A 373 -26.23 -26.30 -0.35
C PRO A 373 -27.59 -26.76 0.16
N VAL A 374 -28.58 -25.87 0.10
CA VAL A 374 -29.98 -26.25 0.29
C VAL A 374 -30.43 -27.04 -0.95
N GLY A 375 -31.00 -28.23 -0.75
CA GLY A 375 -31.55 -29.02 -1.85
C GLY A 375 -32.77 -28.35 -2.50
N PRO A 376 -33.16 -28.76 -3.72
CA PRO A 376 -34.38 -28.26 -4.34
C PRO A 376 -35.60 -28.56 -3.46
N SER A 377 -36.51 -27.61 -3.33
CA SER A 377 -37.82 -27.85 -2.71
C SER A 377 -38.70 -28.65 -3.68
N ASP A 378 -39.43 -29.66 -3.18
CA ASP A 378 -40.30 -30.51 -4.00
C ASP A 378 -41.47 -29.73 -4.65
N ASP A 379 -41.85 -28.58 -4.09
CA ASP A 379 -42.92 -27.71 -4.59
C ASP A 379 -42.41 -26.65 -5.60
N GLN A 380 -41.81 -27.06 -6.72
CA GLN A 380 -41.38 -26.13 -7.76
C GLN A 380 -42.57 -25.61 -8.57
N GLU A 381 -42.94 -24.33 -8.36
CA GLU A 381 -43.85 -23.61 -9.26
C GLU A 381 -43.23 -23.49 -10.67
N THR A 382 -43.96 -23.92 -11.69
CA THR A 382 -43.57 -23.73 -13.09
C THR A 382 -44.15 -22.43 -13.63
N ILE A 383 -43.29 -21.57 -14.17
CA ILE A 383 -43.68 -20.32 -14.82
C ILE A 383 -44.16 -20.60 -16.25
N THR A 384 -45.25 -19.96 -16.68
CA THR A 384 -45.68 -20.09 -18.09
C THR A 384 -44.76 -19.31 -19.02
N ASP A 385 -44.76 -19.64 -20.31
CA ASP A 385 -43.89 -18.98 -21.28
C ASP A 385 -44.29 -17.51 -21.51
N GLU A 386 -45.58 -17.17 -21.40
CA GLU A 386 -46.07 -15.79 -21.49
C GLU A 386 -45.59 -14.95 -20.30
N GLU A 387 -45.73 -15.51 -19.09
CA GLU A 387 -45.24 -14.89 -17.85
C GLU A 387 -43.72 -14.66 -17.94
N ARG A 388 -42.97 -15.64 -18.48
CA ARG A 388 -41.51 -15.54 -18.65
C ARG A 388 -41.12 -14.39 -19.58
N VAL A 389 -41.80 -14.22 -20.71
CA VAL A 389 -41.53 -13.12 -21.66
C VAL A 389 -41.88 -11.76 -21.03
N MET A 390 -42.98 -11.68 -20.30
CA MET A 390 -43.40 -10.46 -19.59
C MET A 390 -42.38 -10.09 -18.51
N TYR A 391 -42.00 -11.01 -17.64
CA TYR A 391 -41.04 -10.77 -16.56
C TYR A 391 -39.64 -10.46 -17.07
N ARG A 392 -39.22 -11.06 -18.18
CA ARG A 392 -37.97 -10.69 -18.87
C ARG A 392 -38.00 -9.23 -19.28
N SER A 393 -39.06 -8.80 -19.96
CA SER A 393 -39.21 -7.43 -20.47
C SER A 393 -39.24 -6.40 -19.34
N VAL A 394 -39.98 -6.68 -18.26
CA VAL A 394 -40.04 -5.82 -17.07
C VAL A 394 -38.68 -5.80 -16.36
N GLY A 395 -38.08 -6.96 -16.12
CA GLY A 395 -36.81 -7.10 -15.40
C GLY A 395 -35.65 -6.38 -16.07
N LEU A 396 -35.58 -6.38 -17.41
CA LEU A 396 -34.57 -5.63 -18.14
C LEU A 396 -34.72 -4.11 -17.98
N ARG A 397 -35.96 -3.60 -18.01
CA ARG A 397 -36.30 -2.18 -17.83
C ARG A 397 -36.06 -1.67 -16.41
N MET A 398 -35.93 -2.57 -15.43
CA MET A 398 -35.67 -2.18 -14.05
C MET A 398 -34.32 -1.47 -13.89
N LYS A 399 -34.37 -0.28 -13.28
CA LYS A 399 -33.18 0.52 -12.94
C LYS A 399 -32.44 0.00 -11.71
N ALA A 400 -33.16 -0.53 -10.71
CA ALA A 400 -32.50 -1.08 -9.52
C ALA A 400 -32.02 -2.51 -9.78
N TYR A 401 -30.79 -2.79 -9.38
CA TYR A 401 -30.15 -4.09 -9.54
C TYR A 401 -29.19 -4.36 -8.38
N LEU A 402 -28.93 -5.65 -8.13
CA LEU A 402 -27.97 -6.11 -7.14
C LEU A 402 -26.66 -6.50 -7.84
N PRO A 403 -25.52 -5.84 -7.56
CA PRO A 403 -24.25 -6.22 -8.16
C PRO A 403 -23.69 -7.50 -7.52
N LEU A 404 -23.51 -8.55 -8.34
CA LEU A 404 -22.70 -9.71 -8.00
C LEU A 404 -21.24 -9.37 -8.25
N GLY A 405 -20.52 -9.11 -7.17
CA GLY A 405 -19.10 -8.80 -7.20
C GLY A 405 -18.21 -10.05 -7.27
N ILE A 406 -16.90 -9.82 -7.18
CA ILE A 406 -15.84 -10.85 -7.23
C ILE A 406 -16.04 -12.00 -6.20
N ARG A 407 -16.83 -11.78 -5.14
CA ARG A 407 -17.07 -12.76 -4.07
C ARG A 407 -18.06 -13.86 -4.46
N GLY A 408 -18.79 -13.69 -5.56
CA GLY A 408 -19.88 -14.59 -5.95
C GLY A 408 -21.06 -14.53 -4.97
N VAL A 409 -21.77 -15.66 -4.84
CA VAL A 409 -22.94 -15.85 -3.97
C VAL A 409 -22.50 -16.06 -2.53
N PHE A 410 -23.08 -15.30 -1.60
CA PHE A 410 -22.84 -15.40 -0.15
C PHE A 410 -24.10 -14.98 0.62
N ASP A 411 -24.13 -15.18 1.93
CA ASP A 411 -25.29 -14.94 2.80
C ASP A 411 -26.00 -13.60 2.56
N GLY A 412 -25.25 -12.52 2.46
CA GLY A 412 -25.77 -11.17 2.21
C GLY A 412 -26.35 -10.96 0.81
N VAL A 413 -26.03 -11.78 -0.20
CA VAL A 413 -26.66 -11.68 -1.53
C VAL A 413 -28.11 -12.14 -1.43
N ILE A 414 -28.34 -13.30 -0.80
CA ILE A 414 -29.68 -13.86 -0.61
C ILE A 414 -30.53 -12.95 0.28
N GLU A 415 -29.95 -12.41 1.36
CA GLU A 415 -30.60 -11.39 2.19
C GLU A 415 -31.07 -10.19 1.36
N ASN A 416 -30.21 -9.68 0.48
CA ASN A 416 -30.57 -8.57 -0.40
C ASN A 416 -31.66 -8.95 -1.41
N MET A 417 -31.65 -10.17 -1.94
CA MET A 417 -32.73 -10.66 -2.83
C MET A 417 -34.07 -10.64 -2.11
N HIS A 418 -34.15 -11.20 -0.89
CA HIS A 418 -35.39 -11.19 -0.10
C HIS A 418 -35.83 -9.76 0.30
N LEU A 419 -34.90 -8.85 0.54
CA LEU A 419 -35.23 -7.44 0.81
C LEU A 419 -35.84 -6.75 -0.41
N HIS A 420 -35.37 -7.04 -1.62
CA HIS A 420 -35.99 -6.51 -2.85
C HIS A 420 -37.37 -7.12 -3.08
N TRP A 421 -37.49 -8.43 -2.82
CA TRP A 421 -38.75 -9.17 -2.93
C TRP A 421 -39.85 -8.75 -1.94
N LYS A 422 -39.50 -7.95 -0.92
CA LYS A 422 -40.46 -7.31 -0.02
C LYS A 422 -41.36 -6.31 -0.75
N HIS A 423 -40.83 -5.60 -1.74
CA HIS A 423 -41.51 -4.49 -2.40
C HIS A 423 -41.62 -4.67 -3.92
N ARG A 424 -41.11 -5.79 -4.45
CA ARG A 424 -41.05 -6.11 -5.88
C ARG A 424 -41.19 -7.60 -6.09
N GLU A 425 -41.70 -8.00 -7.24
CA GLU A 425 -41.82 -9.41 -7.60
C GLU A 425 -40.57 -9.92 -8.32
N LEU A 426 -39.80 -9.01 -8.91
CA LEU A 426 -38.58 -9.29 -9.66
C LEU A 426 -37.34 -8.71 -8.98
N VAL A 427 -36.24 -9.44 -9.13
CA VAL A 427 -34.90 -9.01 -8.76
C VAL A 427 -33.98 -9.15 -9.96
N LYS A 428 -33.25 -8.07 -10.26
CA LYS A 428 -32.21 -8.04 -11.28
C LYS A 428 -30.85 -8.12 -10.60
N LEU A 429 -30.08 -9.16 -10.87
CA LEU A 429 -28.68 -9.27 -10.48
C LEU A 429 -27.77 -9.01 -11.68
N ILE A 430 -26.63 -8.35 -11.47
CA ILE A 430 -25.63 -8.15 -12.53
C ILE A 430 -24.32 -8.83 -12.10
N SER A 431 -23.91 -9.87 -12.83
CA SER A 431 -22.59 -10.47 -12.74
C SER A 431 -21.64 -9.87 -13.77
N LYS A 432 -20.37 -9.69 -13.39
CA LYS A 432 -19.29 -9.23 -14.28
C LYS A 432 -18.40 -10.37 -14.78
N GLU A 433 -18.84 -11.62 -14.62
CA GLU A 433 -18.13 -12.76 -15.19
C GLU A 433 -18.14 -12.73 -16.71
N LYS A 434 -17.12 -13.34 -17.31
CA LYS A 434 -16.92 -13.36 -18.76
C LYS A 434 -17.59 -14.58 -19.40
N GLU A 435 -17.51 -15.70 -18.71
CA GLU A 435 -17.95 -17.01 -19.20
C GLU A 435 -19.42 -17.26 -18.85
N LEU A 436 -20.20 -17.73 -19.82
CA LEU A 436 -21.63 -17.96 -19.68
C LEU A 436 -21.94 -19.19 -18.80
N SER A 437 -21.17 -20.27 -18.96
CA SER A 437 -21.27 -21.49 -18.12
C SER A 437 -21.18 -21.19 -16.63
N PHE A 438 -20.22 -20.36 -16.22
CA PHE A 438 -20.05 -19.96 -14.83
C PHE A 438 -21.26 -19.14 -14.31
N VAL A 439 -21.84 -18.30 -15.18
CA VAL A 439 -23.03 -17.52 -14.84
C VAL A 439 -24.26 -18.42 -14.73
N GLU A 440 -24.37 -19.46 -15.55
CA GLU A 440 -25.42 -20.47 -15.45
C GLU A 440 -25.30 -21.29 -14.16
N GLU A 441 -24.10 -21.72 -13.79
CA GLU A 441 -23.84 -22.41 -12.51
C GLU A 441 -24.18 -21.52 -11.31
N THR A 442 -23.77 -20.26 -11.37
CA THR A 442 -24.15 -19.24 -10.38
C THR A 442 -25.66 -19.03 -10.35
N GLY A 443 -26.29 -19.10 -11.53
CA GLY A 443 -27.71 -18.99 -11.72
C GLY A 443 -28.47 -20.08 -10.97
N LYS A 444 -28.11 -21.33 -11.24
CA LYS A 444 -28.65 -22.52 -10.56
C LYS A 444 -28.42 -22.46 -9.07
N LEU A 445 -27.21 -22.07 -8.63
CA LEU A 445 -26.91 -21.93 -7.21
C LEU A 445 -27.81 -20.91 -6.51
N LEU A 446 -28.06 -19.77 -7.14
CA LEU A 446 -28.96 -18.75 -6.60
C LEU A 446 -30.41 -19.24 -6.57
N GLU A 447 -30.86 -20.03 -7.54
CA GLU A 447 -32.19 -20.67 -7.49
C GLU A 447 -32.32 -21.56 -6.25
N TYR A 448 -31.35 -22.47 -6.04
CA TYR A 448 -31.38 -23.39 -4.89
C TYR A 448 -31.36 -22.66 -3.54
N GLU A 449 -30.53 -21.63 -3.40
CA GLU A 449 -30.33 -20.96 -2.11
C GLU A 449 -31.40 -19.90 -1.80
N SER A 450 -31.94 -19.24 -2.83
CA SER A 450 -32.96 -18.20 -2.64
C SER A 450 -34.39 -18.72 -2.75
N GLY A 451 -34.59 -19.89 -3.39
CA GLY A 451 -35.91 -20.41 -3.76
C GLY A 451 -36.62 -19.59 -4.84
N GLY A 452 -35.92 -18.62 -5.46
CA GLY A 452 -36.46 -17.84 -6.58
C GLY A 452 -36.33 -18.59 -7.90
N ILE A 453 -37.21 -18.27 -8.84
CA ILE A 453 -37.26 -18.88 -10.17
C ILE A 453 -36.41 -18.01 -11.12
N LEU A 454 -35.40 -18.60 -11.77
CA LEU A 454 -34.63 -17.91 -12.80
C LEU A 454 -35.50 -17.74 -14.05
N VAL A 455 -35.78 -16.48 -14.41
CA VAL A 455 -36.57 -16.16 -15.61
C VAL A 455 -35.68 -16.17 -16.84
N THR A 456 -34.53 -15.50 -16.77
CA THR A 456 -33.59 -15.38 -17.89
C THR A 456 -32.19 -14.96 -17.45
N ILE A 457 -31.18 -15.36 -18.23
CA ILE A 457 -29.80 -14.87 -18.18
C ILE A 457 -29.56 -14.13 -19.50
N GLU A 458 -29.31 -12.82 -19.42
CA GLU A 458 -29.17 -11.97 -20.60
C GLU A 458 -27.89 -11.16 -20.57
N ARG A 459 -27.23 -11.03 -21.73
CA ARG A 459 -26.00 -10.26 -21.85
C ARG A 459 -26.32 -8.77 -21.98
N VAL A 460 -25.71 -7.96 -21.11
CA VAL A 460 -25.89 -6.50 -21.04
C VAL A 460 -24.52 -5.82 -21.14
N SER A 461 -24.47 -4.53 -21.45
CA SER A 461 -23.22 -3.75 -21.51
C SER A 461 -22.36 -3.81 -20.23
N LYS A 462 -22.97 -4.09 -19.08
CA LYS A 462 -22.30 -4.19 -17.77
C LYS A 462 -21.95 -5.63 -17.34
N GLY A 463 -22.15 -6.64 -18.19
CA GLY A 463 -21.90 -8.06 -17.90
C GLY A 463 -23.10 -8.94 -18.24
N TYR A 464 -23.47 -9.86 -17.35
CA TYR A 464 -24.69 -10.67 -17.47
C TYR A 464 -25.72 -10.23 -16.45
N ALA A 465 -26.96 -10.01 -16.89
CA ALA A 465 -28.10 -9.75 -16.05
C ALA A 465 -28.86 -11.06 -15.81
N LEU A 466 -29.04 -11.41 -14.54
CA LEU A 466 -29.86 -12.52 -14.11
C LEU A 466 -31.15 -11.95 -13.52
N ILE A 467 -32.30 -12.38 -14.04
CA ILE A 467 -33.61 -11.92 -13.57
C ILE A 467 -34.26 -13.08 -12.81
N TYR A 468 -34.57 -12.83 -11.55
CA TYR A 468 -35.24 -13.78 -10.68
C TYR A 468 -36.64 -13.31 -10.32
N TYR A 469 -37.58 -14.23 -10.44
CA TYR A 469 -38.94 -14.09 -9.96
C TYR A 469 -39.09 -14.76 -8.60
N ARG A 470 -39.88 -14.12 -7.74
CA ARG A 470 -40.05 -14.50 -6.34
C ARG A 470 -40.86 -15.79 -6.15
N GLY A 471 -41.82 -16.08 -7.06
CA GLY A 471 -42.84 -17.11 -6.87
C GLY A 471 -44.13 -16.55 -6.27
N LYS A 472 -45.27 -17.15 -6.63
CA LYS A 472 -46.61 -16.77 -6.14
C LYS A 472 -46.76 -17.17 -4.67
N ASN A 473 -46.21 -18.32 -4.28
CA ASN A 473 -46.22 -18.86 -2.91
C ASN A 473 -45.11 -18.31 -2.00
N TYR A 474 -44.45 -17.22 -2.37
CA TYR A 474 -43.38 -16.68 -1.56
C TYR A 474 -43.84 -16.24 -0.17
N LYS A 475 -43.26 -16.86 0.85
CA LYS A 475 -43.34 -16.40 2.23
C LYS A 475 -41.98 -15.88 2.64
N ARG A 476 -41.94 -14.67 3.19
CA ARG A 476 -40.70 -14.07 3.66
C ARG A 476 -40.09 -14.95 4.77
N PRO A 477 -38.86 -15.45 4.60
CA PRO A 477 -38.21 -16.23 5.65
C PRO A 477 -38.04 -15.41 6.92
N ILE A 478 -38.21 -16.06 8.08
CA ILE A 478 -38.05 -15.44 9.40
C ILE A 478 -36.59 -14.96 9.59
N SER A 479 -35.62 -15.76 9.11
CA SER A 479 -34.22 -15.37 9.01
C SER A 479 -33.85 -15.07 7.57
N LEU A 480 -33.66 -13.79 7.23
CA LEU A 480 -33.28 -13.39 5.87
C LEU A 480 -31.86 -13.83 5.47
N ARG A 481 -30.98 -14.07 6.45
CA ARG A 481 -29.66 -14.63 6.20
C ARG A 481 -29.69 -16.13 6.41
N PRO A 482 -29.45 -16.93 5.36
CA PRO A 482 -29.29 -18.36 5.51
C PRO A 482 -27.98 -18.65 6.25
N ARG A 483 -28.02 -19.56 7.22
CA ARG A 483 -26.83 -19.98 7.99
C ARG A 483 -25.94 -20.96 7.22
N ASN A 484 -26.48 -21.52 6.14
CA ASN A 484 -25.84 -22.55 5.33
C ASN A 484 -24.78 -21.96 4.40
N LEU A 485 -24.93 -20.68 4.02
CA LEU A 485 -24.03 -19.99 3.09
C LEU A 485 -22.79 -19.41 3.77
N LEU A 486 -21.78 -19.13 2.94
CA LEU A 486 -20.57 -18.45 3.39
C LEU A 486 -20.89 -17.01 3.80
N THR A 487 -20.22 -16.54 4.86
CA THR A 487 -20.21 -15.11 5.19
C THR A 487 -19.40 -14.32 4.17
N LYS A 488 -19.71 -13.03 4.01
CA LYS A 488 -18.99 -12.09 3.13
C LYS A 488 -17.45 -12.19 3.19
N ALA A 489 -16.89 -12.40 4.39
CA ALA A 489 -15.45 -12.55 4.60
C ALA A 489 -14.93 -13.93 4.14
N LYS A 490 -15.65 -15.01 4.44
CA LYS A 490 -15.30 -16.37 4.00
C LYS A 490 -15.41 -16.50 2.47
N ALA A 491 -16.42 -15.89 1.85
CA ALA A 491 -16.59 -15.86 0.40
C ALA A 491 -15.41 -15.16 -0.32
N LEU A 492 -14.95 -14.02 0.21
CA LEU A 492 -13.74 -13.38 -0.33
C LEU A 492 -12.50 -14.27 -0.19
N LYS A 493 -12.34 -14.95 0.97
CA LYS A 493 -11.23 -15.88 1.17
C LYS A 493 -11.30 -17.06 0.19
N ARG A 494 -12.49 -17.61 -0.08
CA ARG A 494 -12.71 -18.65 -1.11
C ARG A 494 -12.24 -18.17 -2.47
N ARG A 495 -12.68 -16.99 -2.90
CA ARG A 495 -12.29 -16.45 -4.21
C ARG A 495 -10.78 -16.21 -4.33
N VAL A 496 -10.16 -15.63 -3.31
CA VAL A 496 -8.70 -15.40 -3.31
C VAL A 496 -7.94 -16.73 -3.33
N ALA A 497 -8.44 -17.75 -2.64
CA ALA A 497 -7.84 -19.08 -2.67
C ALA A 497 -8.00 -19.76 -4.03
N LEU A 498 -9.16 -19.65 -4.69
CA LEU A 498 -9.39 -20.12 -6.06
C LEU A 498 -8.46 -19.42 -7.06
N GLN A 499 -8.35 -18.09 -7.00
CA GLN A 499 -7.45 -17.35 -7.88
C GLN A 499 -5.98 -17.76 -7.68
N ARG A 500 -5.56 -18.00 -6.44
CA ARG A 500 -4.22 -18.53 -6.14
C ARG A 500 -4.05 -19.94 -6.67
N TYR A 501 -5.07 -20.77 -6.57
CA TYR A 501 -5.07 -22.13 -7.07
C TYR A 501 -4.87 -22.18 -8.59
N GLU A 502 -5.68 -21.42 -9.33
CA GLU A 502 -5.61 -21.29 -10.79
C GLU A 502 -4.24 -20.79 -11.23
N ALA A 503 -3.76 -19.69 -10.64
CA ALA A 503 -2.46 -19.11 -10.97
C ALA A 503 -1.29 -20.07 -10.67
N LEU A 504 -1.33 -20.79 -9.54
CA LEU A 504 -0.33 -21.79 -9.22
C LEU A 504 -0.40 -22.99 -10.16
N SER A 505 -1.59 -23.42 -10.57
CA SER A 505 -1.75 -24.55 -11.50
C SER A 505 -1.18 -24.22 -12.88
N GLN A 506 -1.42 -23.00 -13.38
CA GLN A 506 -0.80 -22.51 -14.62
C GLN A 506 0.73 -22.46 -14.49
N HIS A 507 1.23 -21.86 -13.40
CA HIS A 507 2.68 -21.77 -13.16
C HIS A 507 3.36 -23.14 -13.04
N ILE A 508 2.71 -24.10 -12.37
CA ILE A 508 3.22 -25.48 -12.27
C ILE A 508 3.33 -26.08 -13.67
N SER A 509 2.29 -25.97 -14.50
CA SER A 509 2.31 -26.49 -15.88
C SER A 509 3.41 -25.82 -16.73
N GLU A 510 3.61 -24.51 -16.58
CA GLU A 510 4.71 -23.80 -17.25
C GLU A 510 6.08 -24.31 -16.81
N VAL A 511 6.28 -24.46 -15.49
CA VAL A 511 7.56 -24.96 -14.95
C VAL A 511 7.81 -26.40 -15.38
N GLU A 512 6.80 -27.27 -15.36
CA GLU A 512 6.89 -28.65 -15.85
C GLU A 512 7.33 -28.69 -17.32
N LYS A 513 6.68 -27.89 -18.18
CA LYS A 513 7.08 -27.76 -19.60
C LYS A 513 8.53 -27.30 -19.75
N THR A 514 8.99 -26.34 -18.95
CA THR A 514 10.40 -25.89 -19.00
C THR A 514 11.38 -26.96 -18.54
N ILE A 515 11.00 -27.77 -17.54
CA ILE A 515 11.81 -28.91 -17.08
C ILE A 515 11.91 -29.96 -18.19
N GLU A 516 10.80 -30.30 -18.83
CA GLU A 516 10.80 -31.23 -19.95
C GLU A 516 11.64 -30.73 -21.12
N GLN A 517 11.49 -29.46 -21.51
CA GLN A 517 12.25 -28.86 -22.60
C GLN A 517 13.76 -28.88 -22.32
N THR A 518 14.17 -28.48 -21.12
CA THR A 518 15.59 -28.51 -20.72
C THR A 518 16.13 -29.94 -20.63
N LYS A 519 15.31 -30.92 -20.19
CA LYS A 519 15.68 -32.35 -20.23
C LYS A 519 15.85 -32.85 -21.67
N ARG A 520 14.97 -32.45 -22.60
CA ARG A 520 15.09 -32.79 -24.02
C ARG A 520 16.35 -32.19 -24.65
N GLU A 521 16.70 -30.95 -24.33
CA GLU A 521 17.94 -30.29 -24.78
C GLU A 521 19.21 -31.01 -24.29
N ILE A 522 19.17 -31.56 -23.08
CA ILE A 522 20.26 -32.40 -22.57
C ILE A 522 20.42 -33.67 -23.43
N VAL A 523 19.31 -34.33 -23.77
CA VAL A 523 19.30 -35.54 -24.60
C VAL A 523 19.70 -35.26 -26.05
N SER A 524 19.21 -34.16 -26.64
CA SER A 524 19.55 -33.80 -28.02
C SER A 524 21.02 -33.40 -28.18
N CYS A 525 21.58 -32.66 -27.22
CA CYS A 525 23.02 -32.35 -27.17
C CYS A 525 23.87 -33.63 -27.07
N PHE A 526 23.37 -34.66 -26.36
CA PHE A 526 24.05 -35.95 -26.27
C PHE A 526 24.05 -36.70 -27.61
N LEU A 527 22.91 -36.78 -28.29
CA LEU A 527 22.77 -37.47 -29.58
C LEU A 527 23.59 -36.78 -30.69
N SER A 528 23.59 -35.46 -30.75
CA SER A 528 24.34 -34.68 -31.74
C SER A 528 25.87 -34.90 -31.61
N LYS A 529 26.39 -34.98 -30.38
CA LYS A 529 27.81 -35.21 -30.13
C LYS A 529 28.24 -36.66 -30.38
N LYS A 530 27.36 -37.64 -30.11
CA LYS A 530 27.63 -39.07 -30.39
C LYS A 530 27.71 -39.33 -31.91
N ASN A 531 26.85 -38.70 -32.71
CA ASN A 531 26.90 -38.82 -34.17
C ASN A 531 28.13 -38.13 -34.78
N LYS A 532 28.61 -37.02 -34.20
CA LYS A 532 29.89 -36.40 -34.62
C LYS A 532 31.09 -37.31 -34.37
N PHE A 533 31.11 -38.02 -33.24
CA PHE A 533 32.20 -38.95 -32.90
C PHE A 533 32.20 -40.22 -33.78
N LEU A 534 31.03 -40.65 -34.26
CA LEU A 534 30.88 -41.78 -35.20
C LEU A 534 31.16 -41.42 -36.67
N LEU A 535 31.23 -40.13 -37.02
CA LEU A 535 31.56 -39.65 -38.38
C LEU A 535 33.05 -39.30 -38.54
N LEU A 536 33.83 -39.32 -37.45
CA LEU A 536 35.26 -38.98 -37.39
C LEU A 536 36.16 -40.21 -37.17
N ASN A 537 35.57 -41.39 -36.96
CA ASN A 537 36.20 -42.71 -37.03
C ASN A 537 35.64 -43.44 -38.26
#